data_AF-A0A5B8UM82-F1
#
_entry.id   AF-A0A5B8UM82-F1
#
_cell.length_a   1.000
_cell.length_b   1.000
_cell.length_c   1.000
_cell.angle_alpha   90.00
_cell.angle_beta   90.00
_cell.angle_gamma   90.00
#
_symmetry.space_group_name_H-M   'P 1'
#
loop_
_entity.id
_entity.type
_entity.pdbx_description
1 polymer ?
#
loop_
_entity_poly.entity_id
_entity_poly.type
_entity_poly.pdbx_seq_one_letter_code
_entity_poly.pdbx_strand_id
1 'polypeptide(L)'
;MRILLDENLPRQLKSSFDPPHEVKTVRDLGWLGKKNGELLGLAVFNGFDYFITLDKNLRHQQNLGRVDPKIKGGNLQKLNEIS
;
A
#
# COMPACT_ATOMS: atom_id res chain seq x y z
N MET A 1 10.85 7.24 0.47
CA MET A 1 9.51 6.78 0.02
C MET A 1 8.83 6.08 1.18
N ARG A 2 7.51 6.19 1.29
CA ARG A 2 6.70 5.59 2.35
C ARG A 2 6.03 4.33 1.87
N ILE A 3 6.29 3.22 2.56
CA ILE A 3 5.82 1.89 2.16
C ILE A 3 4.97 1.32 3.29
N LEU A 4 3.76 0.91 2.94
CA LEU A 4 2.86 0.18 3.83
C LEU A 4 2.90 -1.30 3.47
N LEU A 5 3.20 -2.13 4.47
CA LEU A 5 3.19 -3.58 4.38
C LEU A 5 1.94 -4.16 5.04
N ASP A 6 1.25 -5.03 4.31
CA ASP A 6 0.12 -5.82 4.79
C ASP A 6 0.48 -6.74 5.98
N GLU A 7 -0.51 -7.17 6.77
CA GLU A 7 -0.30 -8.11 7.88
C GLU A 7 0.18 -9.50 7.44
N ASN A 8 -0.07 -9.86 6.19
CA ASN A 8 0.30 -11.15 5.61
C ASN A 8 1.79 -11.22 5.24
N LEU A 9 2.52 -10.10 5.31
CA LEU A 9 3.94 -10.05 5.00
C LEU A 9 4.82 -10.35 6.23
N PRO A 10 5.93 -11.08 6.04
CA PRO A 10 6.91 -11.27 7.10
C PRO A 10 7.44 -9.93 7.61
N ARG A 11 7.45 -9.74 8.93
CA ARG A 11 7.97 -8.51 9.57
C ARG A 11 9.42 -8.20 9.19
N GLN A 12 10.20 -9.24 8.88
CA GLN A 12 11.61 -9.14 8.45
C GLN A 12 11.76 -8.39 7.13
N LEU A 13 10.73 -8.34 6.28
CA LEU A 13 10.77 -7.62 5.01
C LEU A 13 11.01 -6.12 5.20
N LYS A 14 10.64 -5.54 6.36
CA LYS A 14 10.99 -4.15 6.69
C LYS A 14 12.49 -3.89 6.62
N SER A 15 13.28 -4.86 7.07
CA SER A 15 14.74 -4.76 7.09
C SER A 15 15.38 -4.92 5.71
N SER A 16 14.62 -5.36 4.70
CA SER A 16 15.07 -5.45 3.32
C SER A 16 15.01 -4.11 2.57
N PHE A 17 14.41 -3.07 3.17
CA PHE A 17 14.38 -1.73 2.60
C PHE A 17 15.46 -0.87 3.23
N ASP A 18 16.48 -0.53 2.44
CA ASP A 18 17.55 0.35 2.88
C ASP A 18 17.06 1.80 3.08
N PRO A 19 17.74 2.65 3.86
CA PRO A 19 17.43 4.07 3.94
C PRO A 19 17.47 4.75 2.55
N PRO A 20 16.61 5.75 2.27
CA PRO A 20 15.72 6.49 3.16
C PRO A 20 14.24 6.04 3.10
N HIS A 21 13.98 4.74 2.98
CA HIS A 21 12.59 4.23 2.94
C HIS A 21 11.97 4.23 4.35
N GLU A 22 10.77 4.81 4.48
CA GLU A 22 9.97 4.73 5.70
C GLU A 22 8.97 3.59 5.55
N VAL A 23 9.21 2.48 6.23
CA VAL A 23 8.39 1.27 6.10
C VAL A 23 7.55 1.06 7.36
N LYS A 24 6.23 1.01 7.19
CA LYS A 24 5.26 0.70 8.25
C LYS A 24 4.47 -0.54 7.87
N THR A 25 4.04 -1.31 8.86
CA THR A 25 3.07 -2.38 8.67
C THR A 25 1.69 -1.93 9.11
N VAL A 26 0.63 -2.54 8.56
CA VAL A 26 -0.75 -2.45 9.06
C VAL A 26 -0.79 -2.66 10.58
N ARG A 27 0.03 -3.59 11.10
CA ARG A 27 0.18 -3.84 12.53
C ARG A 27 0.76 -2.64 13.31
N ASP A 28 1.77 -1.95 12.79
CA ASP A 28 2.37 -0.80 13.49
C ASP A 28 1.40 0.38 13.58
N LEU A 29 0.50 0.50 12.61
CA LEU A 29 -0.49 1.57 12.53
C LEU A 29 -1.80 1.21 13.24
N GLY A 30 -1.90 0.02 13.84
CA GLY A 30 -3.12 -0.45 14.50
C GLY A 30 -4.28 -0.68 13.53
N TRP A 31 -3.99 -0.99 12.26
CA TRP A 31 -4.97 -1.16 11.19
C TRP A 31 -5.38 -2.62 10.97
N LEU A 32 -5.03 -3.53 11.89
CA LEU A 32 -5.37 -4.94 11.78
C LEU A 32 -6.88 -5.16 11.63
N GLY A 33 -7.27 -6.08 10.76
CA GLY A 33 -8.66 -6.45 10.52
C GLY A 33 -9.45 -5.49 9.64
N LYS A 34 -8.83 -4.42 9.13
CA LYS A 34 -9.42 -3.56 8.09
C LYS A 34 -9.43 -4.28 6.75
N LYS A 35 -10.42 -3.95 5.92
CA LYS A 35 -10.50 -4.52 4.56
C LYS A 35 -9.47 -3.86 3.65
N ASN A 36 -9.01 -4.59 2.63
CA ASN A 36 -8.05 -4.07 1.63
C ASN A 36 -8.44 -2.70 1.04
N GLY A 37 -9.71 -2.48 0.70
CA GLY A 37 -10.17 -1.18 0.19
C GLY A 37 -10.02 -0.04 1.20
N GLU A 38 -10.23 -0.33 2.49
CA GLU A 38 -10.00 0.65 3.57
C GLU A 38 -8.51 0.89 3.79
N LEU A 39 -7.69 -0.17 3.72
CA LEU A 39 -6.22 -0.07 3.81
C LEU A 39 -5.64 0.78 2.69
N LEU A 40 -6.13 0.63 1.45
CA LEU A 40 -5.74 1.47 0.32
C LEU A 40 -6.13 2.94 0.55
N GLY A 41 -7.35 3.20 1.01
CA GLY A 41 -7.78 4.56 1.35
C GLY A 41 -6.92 5.19 2.46
N LEU A 42 -6.61 4.42 3.49
CA LEU A 42 -5.74 4.86 4.58
C LEU A 42 -4.29 5.07 4.12
N ALA A 43 -3.78 4.21 3.23
CA ALA A 43 -2.47 4.37 2.63
C ALA A 43 -2.37 5.71 1.90
N VAL A 44 -3.32 6.01 1.01
CA VAL A 44 -3.37 7.28 0.28
C VAL A 44 -3.53 8.47 1.24
N PHE A 45 -4.46 8.38 2.20
CA PHE A 45 -4.71 9.46 3.16
C PHE A 45 -3.49 9.79 4.03
N ASN A 46 -2.70 8.79 4.41
CA ASN A 46 -1.49 8.96 5.22
C ASN A 46 -0.22 9.24 4.37
N GLY A 47 -0.37 9.37 3.05
CA GLY A 47 0.72 9.68 2.12
C GLY A 47 1.72 8.54 1.94
N PHE A 48 1.25 7.29 1.96
CA PHE A 48 2.06 6.15 1.54
C PHE A 48 2.16 6.10 0.02
N ASP A 49 3.38 5.94 -0.47
CA ASP A 49 3.67 5.81 -1.91
C ASP A 49 3.33 4.39 -2.41
N TYR A 50 3.50 3.39 -1.55
CA TYR A 50 3.32 1.98 -1.88
C TYR A 50 2.53 1.23 -0.83
N PHE A 51 1.66 0.33 -1.28
CA PHE A 51 1.04 -0.71 -0.45
C PHE A 51 1.43 -2.08 -1.02
N ILE A 52 2.10 -2.89 -0.20
CA ILE A 52 2.56 -4.23 -0.58
C ILE A 52 1.71 -5.26 0.18
N THR A 53 1.12 -6.19 -0.56
CA THR A 53 0.34 -7.31 -0.02
C THR A 53 0.63 -8.59 -0.82
N LEU A 54 0.45 -9.75 -0.18
CA LEU A 54 0.45 -11.05 -0.86
C LEU A 54 -0.96 -11.50 -1.26
N ASP A 55 -1.99 -10.71 -0.93
CA ASP A 55 -3.37 -11.03 -1.29
C ASP A 55 -3.57 -10.83 -2.81
N LYS A 56 -3.61 -11.96 -3.52
CA LYS A 56 -3.84 -12.00 -4.96
C LYS A 56 -5.25 -11.50 -5.35
N ASN A 57 -6.19 -11.45 -4.40
CA ASN A 57 -7.54 -10.93 -4.63
C ASN A 57 -7.58 -9.40 -4.72
N LEU A 58 -6.51 -8.70 -4.31
CA LEU A 58 -6.44 -7.25 -4.46
C LEU A 58 -6.57 -6.81 -5.93
N ARG A 59 -6.02 -7.60 -6.86
CA ARG A 59 -6.14 -7.36 -8.31
C ARG A 59 -7.60 -7.37 -8.78
N HIS A 60 -8.45 -8.20 -8.17
CA HIS A 60 -9.88 -8.27 -8.49
C HIS A 60 -10.67 -7.13 -7.85
N GLN A 61 -10.21 -6.58 -6.71
CA GLN A 61 -10.82 -5.41 -6.07
C GLN A 61 -10.37 -4.05 -6.65
N GLN A 62 -9.28 -3.99 -7.42
CA GLN A 62 -8.88 -2.77 -8.15
C GLN A 62 -9.88 -2.38 -9.25
N ASN A 63 -10.84 -3.25 -9.60
CA ASN A 63 -11.98 -2.88 -10.46
C ASN A 63 -13.04 -2.02 -9.74
N LEU A 64 -12.81 -1.61 -8.49
CA LEU A 64 -13.65 -0.62 -7.82
C LEU A 64 -13.25 0.80 -8.24
N GLY A 65 -13.75 1.16 -9.42
CA GLY A 65 -13.88 2.53 -9.87
C GLY A 65 -12.60 3.08 -10.48
N ARG A 66 -12.67 3.33 -11.80
CA ARG A 66 -11.92 4.43 -12.41
C ARG A 66 -12.04 5.65 -11.49
N VAL A 67 -11.02 5.92 -10.70
CA VAL A 67 -10.90 7.21 -10.04
C VAL A 67 -10.61 8.19 -11.17
N ASP A 68 -11.61 9.02 -11.46
CA ASP A 68 -11.53 10.10 -12.45
C ASP A 68 -10.25 10.91 -12.18
N PRO A 69 -9.29 11.02 -13.12
CA PRO A 69 -7.95 11.57 -12.88
C PRO A 69 -7.92 13.09 -12.63
N LYS A 70 -9.03 13.70 -12.19
CA LYS A 70 -9.13 15.13 -11.87
C LYS A 70 -8.78 15.49 -10.42
N ILE A 71 -8.23 14.56 -9.63
CA ILE A 71 -7.54 14.94 -8.39
C ILE A 71 -6.16 15.48 -8.77
N LYS A 72 -6.09 16.81 -8.89
CA LYS A 72 -4.86 17.57 -9.13
C LYS A 72 -3.75 17.12 -8.17
N GLY A 73 -2.64 16.66 -8.72
CA GLY A 73 -1.35 16.60 -8.03
C GLY A 73 -0.99 15.23 -7.46
N GLY A 74 -0.60 14.30 -8.32
CA GLY A 74 0.04 13.05 -7.90
C GLY A 74 -0.01 12.02 -9.00
N ASN A 75 1.12 11.79 -9.66
CA ASN A 75 1.25 10.85 -10.77
C ASN A 75 1.03 9.41 -10.29
N LEU A 76 -0.21 8.93 -10.37
CA LEU A 76 -0.64 7.55 -10.11
C LEU A 76 -0.22 6.64 -11.28
N GLN A 77 1.09 6.55 -11.55
CA GLN A 77 1.67 5.52 -12.43
C GLN A 77 3.09 5.19 -11.98
N LYS A 78 3.23 4.31 -10.98
CA LYS A 78 4.24 3.24 -10.94
C LYS A 78 4.10 2.42 -9.65
N LEU A 79 3.11 1.53 -9.62
CA LEU A 79 3.22 0.27 -8.88
C LEU A 79 3.85 -0.73 -9.84
N ASN A 80 5.18 -0.68 -9.96
CA ASN A 80 5.91 -1.70 -10.72
C ASN A 80 6.10 -2.92 -9.81
N GLU A 81 5.44 -4.00 -10.21
CA GLU A 81 5.63 -5.35 -9.71
C GLU A 81 7.05 -5.82 -10.06
N ILE A 82 7.85 -6.18 -9.06
CA ILE A 82 9.10 -6.91 -9.28
C ILE A 82 8.78 -8.38 -8.99
N SER A 83 8.83 -9.20 -10.05
CA SER A 83 8.95 -10.66 -9.97
C SER A 83 10.37 -11.08 -9.64
#